data_AF-A0A952Y6T3-F1
#
_entry.id   AF-A0A952Y6T3-F1
#
_cell.length_a   1.000
_cell.length_b   1.000
_cell.length_c   1.000
_cell.angle_alpha   90.00
_cell.angle_beta   90.00
_cell.angle_gamma   90.00
#
_symmetry.space_group_name_H-M   'P 1'
#
loop_
_entity.id
_entity.type
_entity.pdbx_description
1 polymer ?
#
loop_
_entity_poly.entity_id
_entity_poly.type
_entity_poly.pdbx_seq_one_letter_code
_entity_poly.pdbx_strand_id
1 'polypeptide(L)'
;MTADAAAAAHLSALLGRFARAVAAHDADGFASPYTPDGRYHDGFFGVHEGREAIAAMLERFYVGGEAFDRGIAFTQLGYELPRIGKLLGRYTREFTASSAARAHLAARPDQAGRPPGDA
;
A
#
# COMPACT_ATOMS: atom_id res chain seq x y z
N MET A 1 -3.17 -6.53 -37.74
CA MET A 1 -3.38 -5.89 -36.42
C MET A 1 -2.85 -4.47 -36.53
N THR A 2 -3.66 -3.45 -36.26
CA THR A 2 -3.19 -2.04 -36.29
C THR A 2 -2.26 -1.78 -35.11
N ALA A 3 -1.37 -0.80 -35.23
CA ALA A 3 -0.44 -0.44 -34.15
C ALA A 3 -1.18 -0.09 -32.83
N ASP A 4 -2.36 0.50 -32.94
CA ASP A 4 -3.22 0.86 -31.81
C ASP A 4 -3.79 -0.36 -31.06
N ALA A 5 -4.29 -1.36 -31.80
CA ALA A 5 -4.75 -2.62 -31.21
C ALA A 5 -3.61 -3.40 -30.52
N ALA A 6 -2.40 -3.33 -31.07
CA ALA A 6 -1.21 -3.93 -30.46
C ALA A 6 -0.83 -3.24 -29.14
N ALA A 7 -0.86 -1.90 -29.11
CA ALA A 7 -0.58 -1.11 -27.91
C ALA A 7 -1.60 -1.37 -26.79
N ALA A 8 -2.90 -1.41 -27.13
CA ALA A 8 -3.96 -1.70 -26.17
C ALA A 8 -3.83 -3.11 -25.56
N ALA A 9 -3.50 -4.11 -26.38
CA ALA A 9 -3.24 -5.47 -25.90
C ALA A 9 -2.01 -5.54 -24.98
N HIS A 10 -0.94 -4.81 -25.32
CA HIS A 10 0.27 -4.74 -24.50
C HIS A 10 -0.01 -4.09 -23.14
N LEU A 11 -0.72 -2.95 -23.11
CA LEU A 11 -1.11 -2.29 -21.86
C LEU A 11 -1.98 -3.20 -21.00
N SER A 12 -2.97 -3.88 -21.60
CA SER A 12 -3.82 -4.82 -20.88
C SER A 12 -3.01 -5.96 -20.25
N ALA A 13 -1.98 -6.45 -20.95
CA ALA A 13 -1.08 -7.48 -20.42
C ALA A 13 -0.16 -6.96 -19.30
N LEU A 14 0.22 -5.68 -19.31
CA LEU A 14 0.94 -5.04 -18.20
C LEU A 14 0.06 -4.91 -16.97
N LEU A 15 -1.16 -4.39 -17.12
CA LEU A 15 -2.13 -4.25 -16.02
C LEU A 15 -2.51 -5.61 -15.43
N GLY A 16 -2.69 -6.64 -16.27
CA GLY A 16 -2.96 -8.00 -15.79
C GLY A 16 -1.79 -8.64 -15.04
N ARG A 17 -0.54 -8.31 -15.39
CA ARG A 17 0.64 -8.71 -14.60
C ARG A 17 0.69 -7.98 -13.27
N PHE A 18 0.48 -6.67 -13.29
CA PHE A 18 0.44 -5.82 -12.11
C PHE A 18 -0.61 -6.30 -11.09
N ALA A 19 -1.86 -6.51 -11.52
CA ALA A 19 -2.94 -6.97 -10.66
C ALA A 19 -2.67 -8.36 -10.04
N ARG A 20 -2.08 -9.28 -10.81
CA ARG A 20 -1.70 -10.61 -10.30
C ARG A 20 -0.58 -10.54 -9.27
N ALA A 21 0.42 -9.68 -9.48
CA ALA A 21 1.52 -9.50 -8.54
C ALA A 21 1.02 -8.95 -7.19
N VAL A 22 0.13 -7.95 -7.21
CA VAL A 22 -0.55 -7.48 -5.99
C VAL A 22 -1.31 -8.64 -5.33
N ALA A 23 -2.22 -9.30 -6.04
CA ALA A 23 -3.03 -10.37 -5.46
C ALA A 23 -2.20 -11.53 -4.85
N ALA A 24 -0.99 -11.77 -5.35
CA ALA A 24 -0.07 -12.79 -4.86
C ALA A 24 0.90 -12.30 -3.75
N HIS A 25 0.84 -11.02 -3.37
CA HIS A 25 1.84 -10.38 -2.50
C HIS A 25 3.27 -10.53 -3.06
N ASP A 26 3.42 -10.35 -4.38
CA ASP A 26 4.69 -10.43 -5.11
C ASP A 26 5.23 -9.03 -5.40
N ALA A 27 6.04 -8.49 -4.48
CA ALA A 27 6.60 -7.15 -4.57
C ALA A 27 7.56 -6.95 -5.76
N ASP A 28 8.36 -7.97 -6.07
CA ASP A 28 9.29 -7.91 -7.20
C ASP A 28 8.54 -7.96 -8.53
N GLY A 29 7.54 -8.84 -8.66
CA GLY A 29 6.66 -8.91 -9.82
C GLY A 29 5.86 -7.62 -10.03
N PHE A 30 5.50 -6.93 -8.95
CA PHE A 30 4.83 -5.63 -8.99
C PHE A 30 5.74 -4.51 -9.52
N ALA A 31 7.02 -4.51 -9.11
CA ALA A 31 8.01 -3.52 -9.54
C ALA A 31 8.60 -3.80 -10.94
N SER A 32 8.55 -5.05 -11.41
CA SER A 32 9.18 -5.49 -12.67
C SER A 32 8.76 -4.73 -13.94
N PRO A 33 7.49 -4.29 -14.10
CA PRO A 33 7.06 -3.51 -15.27
C PRO A 33 7.65 -2.11 -15.36
N TYR A 34 8.17 -1.55 -14.26
CA TYR A 34 8.69 -0.18 -14.23
C TYR A 34 10.06 -0.08 -14.89
N THR A 35 10.41 1.06 -15.48
CA THR A 35 11.82 1.33 -15.82
C THR A 35 12.68 1.38 -14.55
N PRO A 36 14.01 1.22 -14.64
CA PRO A 36 14.88 1.27 -13.46
C PRO A 36 14.72 2.56 -12.63
N ASP A 37 14.39 3.67 -13.29
CA ASP A 37 14.13 5.01 -12.75
C ASP A 37 12.63 5.36 -12.64
N GLY A 38 11.75 4.37 -12.82
CA GLY A 38 10.31 4.56 -12.84
C GLY A 38 9.79 5.11 -11.50
N ARG A 39 8.72 5.91 -11.56
CA ARG A 39 8.09 6.51 -10.38
C ARG A 39 6.67 5.97 -10.20
N TYR A 40 6.33 5.62 -8.97
CA TYR A 40 4.98 5.23 -8.59
C TYR A 40 4.38 6.21 -7.58
N HIS A 41 3.22 6.76 -7.91
CA HIS A 41 2.43 7.61 -7.03
C HIS A 41 1.29 6.76 -6.48
N ASP A 42 1.36 6.40 -5.20
CA ASP A 42 0.40 5.46 -4.59
C ASP A 42 -0.85 6.15 -4.02
N GLY A 43 -0.80 7.46 -3.77
CA GLY A 43 -1.87 8.22 -3.12
C GLY A 43 -2.01 7.99 -1.61
N PHE A 44 -1.19 7.12 -1.01
CA PHE A 44 -1.21 6.76 0.40
C PHE A 44 0.06 7.20 1.14
N PHE A 45 1.23 6.78 0.67
CA PHE A 45 2.54 7.08 1.27
C PHE A 45 3.33 8.13 0.49
N GLY A 46 2.97 8.39 -0.78
CA GLY A 46 3.60 9.40 -1.62
C GLY A 46 4.24 8.80 -2.88
N VAL A 47 5.38 9.37 -3.28
CA VAL A 47 6.12 8.98 -4.48
C VAL A 47 7.23 7.99 -4.13
N HIS A 48 7.36 6.93 -4.92
CA HIS A 48 8.43 5.92 -4.79
C HIS A 48 9.21 5.85 -6.10
N GLU A 49 10.53 6.00 -6.02
CA GLU A 49 11.41 6.08 -7.20
C GLU A 49 12.30 4.84 -7.30
N GLY A 50 12.25 4.18 -8.46
CA GLY A 50 12.98 2.95 -8.74
C GLY A 50 12.31 1.69 -8.22
N ARG A 51 12.66 0.56 -8.83
CA ARG A 51 11.99 -0.74 -8.60
C ARG A 51 12.06 -1.19 -7.14
N GLU A 52 13.19 -0.98 -6.48
CA GLU A 52 13.38 -1.36 -5.08
C GLU A 52 12.43 -0.61 -4.14
N ALA A 53 12.33 0.72 -4.29
CA ALA A 53 11.41 1.53 -3.48
C ALA A 53 9.94 1.17 -3.74
N ILE A 54 9.59 0.87 -5.00
CA ILE A 54 8.26 0.45 -5.39
C ILE A 54 7.90 -0.92 -4.79
N ALA A 55 8.82 -1.88 -4.79
CA ALA A 55 8.63 -3.18 -4.14
C ALA A 55 8.48 -3.02 -2.61
N ALA A 56 9.35 -2.23 -1.97
CA ALA A 56 9.27 -1.96 -0.54
C ALA A 56 7.98 -1.25 -0.12
N MET A 57 7.39 -0.44 -1.00
CA MET A 57 6.07 0.15 -0.79
C MET A 57 4.97 -0.92 -0.74
N LEU A 58 5.00 -1.91 -1.65
CA LEU A 58 3.98 -2.96 -1.65
C LEU A 58 4.06 -3.80 -0.36
N GLU A 59 5.26 -4.14 0.09
CA GLU A 59 5.47 -4.80 1.39
C GLU A 59 4.89 -3.97 2.55
N ARG A 60 5.13 -2.65 2.53
CA ARG A 60 4.55 -1.71 3.50
C ARG A 60 3.03 -1.67 3.45
N PHE A 61 2.42 -1.78 2.27
CA PHE A 61 0.98 -1.80 2.08
C PHE A 61 0.35 -3.02 2.79
N TYR A 62 0.93 -4.22 2.64
CA TYR A 62 0.41 -5.43 3.29
C TYR A 62 0.62 -5.48 4.79
N VAL A 63 1.65 -4.80 5.30
CA VAL A 63 1.85 -4.63 6.73
C VAL A 63 0.67 -3.84 7.34
N GLY A 64 0.21 -2.74 6.73
CA GLY A 64 -0.87 -1.90 7.29
C GLY A 64 -2.30 -2.23 6.86
N GLY A 65 -2.49 -3.00 5.78
CA GLY A 65 -3.78 -3.16 5.08
C GLY A 65 -4.93 -3.69 5.96
N GLU A 66 -4.66 -4.69 6.82
CA GLU A 66 -5.72 -5.31 7.62
C GLU A 66 -6.39 -4.33 8.61
N ALA A 67 -5.64 -3.36 9.13
CA ALA A 67 -6.18 -2.34 10.02
C ALA A 67 -7.04 -1.32 9.25
N PHE A 68 -6.65 -0.98 8.02
CA PHE A 68 -7.41 -0.10 7.14
C PHE A 68 -8.72 -0.75 6.69
N ASP A 69 -8.66 -1.99 6.21
CA ASP A 69 -9.82 -2.74 5.73
C ASP A 69 -10.90 -2.90 6.81
N ARG A 70 -10.49 -3.16 8.06
CA ARG A 70 -11.42 -3.22 9.20
C ARG A 70 -12.10 -1.87 9.45
N GLY A 71 -11.39 -0.75 9.31
CA GLY A 71 -11.96 0.59 9.46
C GLY A 71 -13.02 0.90 8.40
N ILE A 72 -12.77 0.51 7.15
CA ILE A 72 -13.74 0.62 6.06
C ILE A 72 -14.95 -0.29 6.31
N ALA A 73 -14.72 -1.55 6.72
CA ALA A 73 -15.79 -2.48 7.03
C ALA A 73 -16.71 -1.98 8.15
N PHE A 74 -16.17 -1.41 9.24
CA PHE A 74 -17.00 -0.85 10.30
C PHE A 74 -17.85 0.33 9.83
N THR A 75 -17.31 1.17 8.95
CA THR A 75 -18.07 2.27 8.34
C THR A 75 -19.22 1.74 7.48
N GLN A 76 -18.97 0.75 6.62
CA GLN A 76 -20.00 0.14 5.77
C GLN A 76 -21.13 -0.53 6.57
N LEU A 77 -20.79 -1.13 7.72
CA LEU A 77 -21.74 -1.75 8.62
C LEU A 77 -22.48 -0.75 9.53
N GLY A 78 -22.23 0.56 9.38
CA GLY A 78 -22.92 1.60 10.13
C GLY A 78 -22.54 1.67 11.61
N TYR A 79 -21.30 1.31 11.97
CA TYR A 79 -20.84 1.46 13.34
C TYR A 79 -20.70 2.94 13.70
N GLU A 80 -21.13 3.31 14.91
CA GLU A 80 -20.93 4.66 15.45
C GLU A 80 -19.46 5.03 15.53
N LEU A 81 -19.10 6.26 15.14
CA LEU A 81 -17.71 6.75 15.09
C LEU A 81 -16.91 6.49 16.38
N PRO A 82 -17.45 6.70 17.61
CA PRO A 82 -16.73 6.38 18.84
C PRO A 82 -16.39 4.88 18.98
N ARG A 83 -17.28 4.00 18.48
CA ARG A 83 -17.06 2.55 18.49
C ARG A 83 -15.99 2.16 17.49
N ILE A 84 -15.99 2.77 16.29
CA ILE A 84 -14.93 2.59 15.30
C ILE A 84 -13.58 3.00 15.89
N GLY A 85 -13.49 4.20 16.49
CA GLY A 85 -12.27 4.69 17.14
C GLY A 85 -11.74 3.74 18.22
N LYS A 86 -12.61 3.22 19.09
CA LYS A 86 -12.23 2.24 20.13
C LYS A 86 -11.67 0.94 19.52
N LEU A 87 -12.32 0.41 18.49
CA LEU A 87 -11.92 -0.84 17.84
C LEU A 87 -10.60 -0.69 17.08
N LEU A 88 -10.45 0.38 16.30
CA LEU A 88 -9.20 0.71 15.62
C LEU A 88 -8.06 0.92 16.62
N GLY A 89 -8.29 1.65 17.72
CA GLY A 89 -7.29 1.83 18.77
C GLY A 89 -6.82 0.51 19.39
N ARG A 90 -7.73 -0.47 19.58
CA ARG A 90 -7.36 -1.82 20.03
C ARG A 90 -6.50 -2.53 18.99
N TYR A 91 -6.96 -2.60 17.74
CA TYR A 91 -6.23 -3.31 16.69
C TYR A 91 -4.88 -2.69 16.38
N THR A 92 -4.76 -1.36 16.43
CA THR A 92 -3.47 -0.68 16.28
C THR A 92 -2.49 -1.12 17.36
N ARG A 93 -2.91 -1.24 18.63
CA ARG A 93 -2.02 -1.72 19.71
C ARG A 93 -1.56 -3.16 19.51
N GLU A 94 -2.48 -4.04 19.12
CA GLU A 94 -2.16 -5.44 18.82
C GLU A 94 -1.21 -5.55 17.63
N PHE A 95 -1.48 -4.76 16.59
CA PHE A 95 -0.70 -4.70 15.38
C PHE A 95 0.72 -4.17 15.62
N THR A 96 0.88 -3.03 16.31
CA THR A 96 2.21 -2.47 16.64
C THR A 96 3.03 -3.36 17.58
N ALA A 97 2.37 -4.29 18.29
CA ALA A 97 3.02 -5.33 19.07
C ALA A 97 3.45 -6.56 18.24
N SER A 98 3.22 -6.60 16.92
CA SER A 98 3.74 -7.64 16.04
C SER A 98 5.21 -7.39 15.66
N SER A 99 5.98 -8.44 15.36
CA SER A 99 7.38 -8.32 14.91
C SER A 99 7.49 -7.59 13.57
N ALA A 100 6.59 -7.87 12.62
CA ALA A 100 6.52 -7.22 11.32
C ALA A 100 6.26 -5.71 11.44
N ALA A 101 5.29 -5.29 12.25
CA ALA A 101 5.03 -3.88 12.47
C ALA A 101 6.19 -3.18 13.20
N ARG A 102 6.85 -3.83 14.16
CA ARG A 102 8.02 -3.24 14.84
C ARG A 102 9.18 -3.02 13.87
N ALA A 103 9.52 -4.01 13.05
CA ALA A 103 10.56 -3.88 12.02
C ALA A 103 10.23 -2.75 11.05
N HIS A 104 8.97 -2.67 10.63
CA HIS A 104 8.46 -1.62 9.78
C HIS A 104 8.58 -0.21 10.40
N LEU A 105 8.16 -0.07 11.66
CA LEU A 105 8.20 1.20 12.40
C LEU A 105 9.64 1.65 12.67
N ALA A 106 10.55 0.71 12.96
CA ALA A 106 11.98 0.98 13.15
C ALA A 106 12.68 1.40 11.85
N ALA A 107 12.23 0.89 10.70
CA ALA A 107 12.75 1.24 9.38
C ALA A 107 12.15 2.55 8.80
N ARG A 108 11.33 3.29 9.56
CA ARG A 108 10.78 4.58 9.10
C ARG A 108 11.88 5.65 9.14
N PRO A 109 12.21 6.32 8.02
CA PRO A 109 12.98 7.55 8.09
C PRO A 109 12.20 8.60 8.90
N ASP A 110 12.91 9.39 9.71
CA ASP A 110 12.33 10.45 10.53
C ASP A 110 11.44 11.37 9.67
N GLN A 111 10.21 11.59 10.15
CA GLN A 111 9.20 12.39 9.44
C GLN A 111 9.51 13.89 9.52
N ALA A 112 10.50 14.36 8.76
CA ALA A 112 10.58 15.77 8.38
C ALA A 112 9.46 16.05 7.36
N GLY A 113 8.24 16.35 7.83
CA GLY A 113 7.16 16.80 6.93
C GLY A 113 5.73 16.40 7.29
N ARG A 114 5.46 15.75 8.43
CA ARG A 114 4.07 15.54 8.86
C ARG A 114 3.51 16.87 9.39
N PRO A 115 2.36 17.39 8.89
CA PRO A 115 1.69 18.49 9.57
C PRO A 115 1.31 18.02 10.99
N PRO A 116 1.46 18.87 12.02
CA PRO A 116 1.10 18.50 13.38
C PRO A 116 -0.34 18.00 13.39
N GLY A 117 -0.55 16.80 13.94
CA GLY A 117 -1.91 16.29 14.16
C GLY A 117 -2.51 17.08 15.30
N ASP A 118 -3.63 17.77 15.02
CA ASP A 118 -4.39 18.47 16.04
C ASP A 118 -4.78 17.48 17.16
N ALA A 119 -4.37 17.84 18.38
CA ALA A 119 -4.56 17.09 19.61
C ALA A 119 -6.02 17.17 20.12
#